data_AF-A0A8C4MMX2-F1
#
_entry.id   AF-A0A8C4MMX2-F1
#
_cell.length_a   1.000
_cell.length_b   1.000
_cell.length_c   1.000
_cell.angle_alpha   90.00
_cell.angle_beta   90.00
_cell.angle_gamma   90.00
#
_symmetry.space_group_name_H-M   'P 1'
#
loop_
_entity.id
_entity.type
_entity.pdbx_description
1 polymer ?
#
loop_
_entity_poly.entity_id
_entity_poly.type
_entity_poly.pdbx_seq_one_letter_code
_entity_poly.pdbx_strand_id
1 'polypeptide(L)'
;MAKTVAYFYDPDVGNFHYGAGHPMKPHRLALTHSLVLHYGLYKKMIVFKPYQASQHDMCRFHSEDYIDFLQRLPGLCFLQCGADSLGCDRLGCFNLSIRGHGECVEYVKSFNIPLLVLGGGGYTVRNVARCWTYETSLLVEEAISEELPYSGKDHPVIHTGLCMDLIEPSGYELDRPGQISILREGVEDNFRFLNLGI
;
A
#
# COMPACT_ATOMS: atom_id res chain seq x y z
N MET A 1 10.75 -1.83 -21.35
CA MET A 1 10.93 -3.19 -20.80
C MET A 1 9.76 -3.47 -19.88
N ALA A 2 9.26 -4.70 -19.84
CA ALA A 2 8.28 -5.09 -18.83
C ALA A 2 8.92 -5.00 -17.43
N LYS A 3 8.24 -4.37 -16.48
CA LYS A 3 8.71 -4.27 -15.09
C LYS A 3 8.57 -5.64 -14.43
N THR A 4 9.59 -6.08 -13.69
CA THR A 4 9.52 -7.31 -12.89
C THR A 4 9.07 -6.95 -11.49
N VAL A 5 7.98 -7.57 -11.02
CA VAL A 5 7.45 -7.36 -9.67
C VAL A 5 7.81 -8.55 -8.79
N ALA A 6 8.35 -8.28 -7.61
CA ALA A 6 8.55 -9.25 -6.55
C ALA A 6 7.57 -8.97 -5.40
N TYR A 7 6.86 -10.00 -4.93
CA TYR A 7 5.85 -9.89 -3.90
C TYR A 7 6.19 -10.80 -2.73
N PHE A 8 6.20 -10.25 -1.51
CA PHE A 8 6.62 -10.97 -0.31
C PHE A 8 5.42 -11.25 0.60
N TYR A 9 5.23 -12.52 0.95
CA TYR A 9 4.15 -12.93 1.85
C TYR A 9 4.53 -14.16 2.67
N ASP A 10 4.23 -14.11 3.96
CA ASP A 10 4.30 -15.26 4.86
C ASP A 10 2.87 -15.67 5.28
N PRO A 11 2.46 -16.93 5.06
CA PRO A 11 1.15 -17.43 5.48
C PRO A 11 0.83 -17.23 6.97
N ASP A 12 1.85 -17.19 7.84
CA ASP A 12 1.66 -17.05 9.27
C ASP A 12 1.33 -15.61 9.70
N VAL A 13 1.57 -14.61 8.83
CA VAL A 13 1.40 -13.19 9.17
C VAL A 13 -0.03 -12.84 9.56
N GLY A 14 -1.02 -13.56 9.01
CA GLY A 14 -2.44 -13.35 9.31
C GLY A 14 -2.87 -13.87 10.67
N ASN A 15 -2.07 -14.75 11.29
CA ASN A 15 -2.39 -15.45 12.54
C ASN A 15 -2.00 -14.65 13.78
N PHE A 16 -1.18 -13.61 13.63
CA PHE A 16 -0.80 -12.73 14.74
C PHE A 16 -1.99 -11.89 15.22
N HIS A 17 -2.14 -11.79 16.55
CA HIS A 17 -3.24 -11.07 17.18
C HIS A 17 -2.73 -10.09 18.23
N TYR A 18 -3.05 -8.80 18.06
CA TYR A 18 -2.61 -7.71 18.96
C TYR A 18 -3.41 -7.59 20.27
N GLY A 19 -4.41 -8.46 20.47
CA GLY A 19 -5.29 -8.43 21.64
C GLY A 19 -6.71 -7.97 21.32
N ALA A 20 -7.62 -8.27 22.24
CA ALA A 20 -9.03 -7.88 22.12
C ALA A 20 -9.17 -6.36 22.06
N GLY A 21 -10.05 -5.85 21.20
CA GLY A 21 -10.26 -4.40 21.01
C GLY A 21 -9.18 -3.66 20.22
N HIS A 22 -7.98 -4.23 20.02
CA HIS A 22 -6.91 -3.54 19.30
C HIS A 22 -7.25 -3.34 17.80
N PRO A 23 -7.07 -2.13 17.23
CA PRO A 23 -7.49 -1.83 15.86
C PRO A 23 -6.59 -2.47 14.78
N MET A 24 -5.29 -2.65 15.06
CA MET A 24 -4.38 -3.37 14.15
C MET A 24 -4.75 -4.85 14.07
N LYS A 25 -5.18 -5.29 12.88
CA LYS A 25 -5.52 -6.68 12.57
C LYS A 25 -4.62 -7.20 11.43
N PRO A 26 -3.53 -7.93 11.73
CA PRO A 26 -2.65 -8.53 10.71
C PRO A 26 -3.38 -9.40 9.68
N HIS A 27 -4.52 -9.99 10.06
CA HIS A 27 -5.44 -10.71 9.18
C HIS A 27 -5.77 -9.97 7.86
N ARG A 28 -5.73 -8.63 7.82
CA ARG A 28 -5.90 -7.86 6.57
C ARG A 28 -4.89 -8.23 5.47
N LEU A 29 -3.66 -8.61 5.84
CA LEU A 29 -2.63 -9.07 4.91
C LEU A 29 -3.01 -10.40 4.25
N ALA A 30 -3.57 -11.33 5.03
CA ALA A 30 -4.06 -12.61 4.51
C ALA A 30 -5.24 -12.43 3.55
N LEU A 31 -6.13 -11.46 3.83
CA LEU A 31 -7.22 -11.12 2.92
C LEU A 31 -6.73 -10.49 1.62
N THR A 32 -5.77 -9.56 1.68
CA THR A 32 -5.11 -9.03 0.46
C THR A 32 -4.49 -10.16 -0.34
N HIS A 33 -3.73 -11.05 0.29
CA HIS A 33 -3.10 -12.17 -0.41
C HIS A 33 -4.13 -13.09 -1.08
N SER A 34 -5.23 -13.39 -0.38
CA SER A 34 -6.33 -14.17 -0.96
C SER A 34 -6.90 -13.51 -2.21
N LEU A 35 -7.17 -12.20 -2.19
CA LEU A 35 -7.65 -11.48 -3.38
C LEU A 35 -6.62 -11.49 -4.52
N VAL A 36 -5.34 -11.27 -4.22
CA VAL A 36 -4.23 -11.38 -5.19
C VAL A 36 -4.22 -12.75 -5.88
N LEU A 37 -4.49 -13.84 -5.14
CA LEU A 37 -4.59 -15.18 -5.71
C LEU A 37 -5.83 -15.33 -6.60
N HIS A 38 -7.00 -14.89 -6.13
CA HIS A 38 -8.26 -15.06 -6.85
C HIS A 38 -8.37 -14.18 -8.11
N TYR A 39 -7.77 -13.00 -8.12
CA TYR A 39 -7.63 -12.18 -9.34
C TYR A 39 -6.53 -12.70 -10.28
N GLY A 40 -5.74 -13.69 -9.87
CA GLY A 40 -4.67 -14.25 -10.69
C GLY A 40 -3.43 -13.36 -10.82
N LEU A 41 -3.32 -12.28 -10.03
CA LEU A 41 -2.21 -11.32 -10.07
C LEU A 41 -0.87 -11.97 -9.75
N TYR A 42 -0.86 -13.01 -8.90
CA TYR A 42 0.35 -13.78 -8.59
C TYR A 42 1.04 -14.40 -9.82
N LYS A 43 0.32 -14.60 -10.93
CA LYS A 43 0.89 -15.13 -12.18
C LYS A 43 1.74 -14.11 -12.93
N LYS A 44 1.64 -12.83 -12.56
CA LYS A 44 2.35 -11.69 -13.19
C LYS A 44 3.53 -11.20 -12.36
N MET A 45 3.84 -11.87 -11.25
CA MET A 45 4.90 -11.48 -10.32
C MET A 45 5.61 -12.69 -9.72
N ILE A 46 6.80 -12.46 -9.16
CA ILE A 46 7.57 -13.51 -8.47
C ILE A 46 7.20 -13.44 -6.98
N VAL A 47 6.63 -14.51 -6.45
CA VAL A 47 6.20 -14.58 -5.05
C VAL A 47 7.29 -15.22 -4.20
N PHE A 48 7.68 -14.51 -3.14
CA PHE A 48 8.67 -14.96 -2.17
C PHE A 48 8.06 -15.10 -0.77
N LYS A 49 8.48 -16.14 -0.05
CA LYS A 49 8.33 -16.18 1.40
C LYS A 49 9.52 -15.44 2.02
N PRO A 50 9.32 -14.37 2.81
CA PRO A 50 10.43 -13.69 3.46
C PRO A 50 11.10 -14.61 4.50
N TYR A 51 12.40 -14.44 4.72
CA TYR A 51 13.06 -15.08 5.85
C TYR A 51 12.78 -14.31 7.14
N GLN A 52 12.82 -15.00 8.27
CA GLN A 52 12.66 -14.37 9.57
C GLN A 52 13.91 -13.54 9.90
N ALA A 53 13.75 -12.22 10.03
CA ALA A 53 14.84 -11.33 10.40
C ALA A 53 15.39 -11.70 11.79
N SER A 54 16.72 -11.84 11.88
CA SER A 54 17.40 -12.10 13.16
C SER A 54 17.49 -10.82 14.00
N GLN A 55 17.86 -10.95 15.28
CA GLN A 55 18.17 -9.79 16.11
C GLN A 55 19.27 -8.92 15.49
N HIS A 56 20.29 -9.56 14.92
CA HIS A 56 21.36 -8.87 14.20
C HIS A 56 20.82 -8.06 13.02
N ASP A 57 19.92 -8.63 12.22
CA ASP A 57 19.30 -7.92 11.09
C ASP A 57 18.48 -6.71 11.57
N MET A 58 17.75 -6.84 12.68
CA MET A 58 16.98 -5.71 13.26
C MET A 58 17.90 -4.62 13.84
N CYS A 59 19.03 -5.00 14.44
CA CYS A 59 20.03 -4.06 14.97
C CYS A 59 20.86 -3.36 13.89
N ARG A 60 20.80 -3.82 12.63
CA ARG A 60 21.41 -3.13 11.48
C ARG A 60 20.70 -1.84 11.11
N PHE A 61 19.60 -1.49 11.76
CA PHE A 61 18.92 -0.21 11.57
C PHE A 61 19.90 0.96 11.81
N HIS A 62 20.19 1.73 10.75
CA HIS A 62 21.25 2.75 10.69
C HIS A 62 22.69 2.26 10.92
N SER A 63 22.96 0.95 10.85
CA SER A 63 24.34 0.46 10.78
C SER A 63 25.05 1.05 9.57
N GLU A 64 26.36 1.23 9.67
CA GLU A 64 27.19 1.79 8.59
C GLU A 64 26.97 1.02 7.28
N ASP A 65 26.99 -0.31 7.32
CA ASP A 65 26.70 -1.18 6.18
C ASP A 65 25.31 -0.93 5.55
N TYR A 66 24.29 -0.66 6.36
CA TYR A 66 22.93 -0.37 5.89
C TYR A 66 22.82 1.01 5.25
N ILE A 67 23.46 2.03 5.85
CA ILE A 67 23.54 3.37 5.28
C ILE A 67 24.31 3.33 3.96
N ASP A 68 25.44 2.62 3.91
CA ASP A 68 26.23 2.38 2.71
C ASP A 68 25.39 1.70 1.61
N PHE A 69 24.62 0.67 1.97
CA PHE A 69 23.71 0.00 1.05
C PHE A 69 22.67 0.99 0.49
N LEU A 70 22.01 1.77 1.34
CA LEU A 70 21.04 2.78 0.90
C LEU A 70 21.67 3.86 0.00
N GLN A 71 22.87 4.33 0.33
CA GLN A 71 23.61 5.31 -0.48
C GLN A 71 24.04 4.76 -1.84
N ARG A 72 24.32 3.46 -1.94
CA ARG A 72 24.65 2.77 -3.20
C ARG A 72 23.46 2.49 -4.10
N LEU A 73 22.24 2.80 -3.65
CA LEU A 73 21.01 2.70 -4.44
C LEU A 73 20.56 4.09 -4.91
N PRO A 74 21.31 4.75 -5.83
CA PRO A 74 20.84 6.00 -6.39
C PRO A 74 19.51 5.76 -7.11
N GLY A 75 18.50 6.53 -6.74
CA GLY A 75 17.19 6.45 -7.36
C GLY A 75 16.31 5.30 -6.87
N LEU A 76 16.50 4.72 -5.68
CA LEU A 76 15.45 3.89 -5.08
C LEU A 76 14.37 4.77 -4.43
N CYS A 77 13.11 4.55 -4.80
CA CYS A 77 11.95 5.14 -4.12
C CYS A 77 11.32 4.12 -3.16
N PHE A 78 11.02 4.57 -1.94
CA PHE A 78 10.20 3.84 -0.98
C PHE A 78 8.81 4.49 -0.94
N LEU A 79 7.78 3.76 -1.33
CA LEU A 79 6.40 4.22 -1.29
C LEU A 79 5.64 3.46 -0.21
N GLN A 80 5.28 4.16 0.86
CA GLN A 80 4.41 3.64 1.91
C GLN A 80 2.95 3.87 1.50
N CYS A 81 2.17 2.80 1.40
CA CYS A 81 0.77 2.80 0.99
C CYS A 81 -0.15 2.55 2.19
N GLY A 82 -0.08 3.42 3.19
CA GLY A 82 -1.00 3.42 4.33
C GLY A 82 -2.44 3.60 3.85
N ALA A 83 -3.30 2.63 4.19
CA ALA A 83 -4.69 2.60 3.75
C ALA A 83 -5.67 3.20 4.77
N ASP A 84 -5.15 3.86 5.82
CA ASP A 84 -5.94 4.66 6.77
C ASP A 84 -6.30 6.06 6.25
N SER A 85 -5.73 6.48 5.12
CA SER A 85 -6.16 7.68 4.40
C SER A 85 -7.42 7.46 3.55
N LEU A 86 -7.90 6.22 3.45
CA LEU A 86 -9.14 5.89 2.76
C LEU A 86 -10.37 6.41 3.53
N GLY A 87 -11.41 6.78 2.78
CA GLY A 87 -12.72 7.06 3.35
C GLY A 87 -13.27 5.89 4.16
N CYS A 88 -14.08 6.21 5.17
CA CYS A 88 -14.68 5.23 6.08
C CYS A 88 -13.66 4.33 6.81
N ASP A 89 -12.41 4.78 6.98
CA ASP A 89 -11.47 4.13 7.88
C ASP A 89 -11.92 4.28 9.35
N ARG A 90 -11.54 3.34 10.22
CA ARG A 90 -11.95 3.37 11.64
C ARG A 90 -11.21 4.43 12.45
N LEU A 91 -9.99 4.79 12.06
CA LEU A 91 -9.16 5.77 12.77
C LEU A 91 -8.86 6.99 11.91
N GLY A 92 -8.68 6.80 10.60
CA GLY A 92 -8.49 7.88 9.65
C GLY A 92 -9.72 8.73 9.45
N CYS A 93 -9.50 10.00 9.10
CA CYS A 93 -10.55 10.99 8.85
C CYS A 93 -10.51 11.57 7.43
N PHE A 94 -9.73 10.95 6.54
CA PHE A 94 -9.69 11.33 5.13
C PHE A 94 -10.85 10.69 4.37
N ASN A 95 -11.02 11.10 3.11
CA ASN A 95 -12.15 10.71 2.27
C ASN A 95 -11.71 10.20 0.89
N LEU A 96 -10.53 9.57 0.80
CA LEU A 96 -10.00 9.04 -0.46
C LEU A 96 -10.74 7.76 -0.88
N SER A 97 -11.03 7.65 -2.17
CA SER A 97 -11.43 6.38 -2.78
C SER A 97 -10.21 5.49 -3.00
N ILE A 98 -10.44 4.20 -3.26
CA ILE A 98 -9.35 3.26 -3.59
C ILE A 98 -8.66 3.67 -4.89
N ARG A 99 -9.45 4.16 -5.87
CA ARG A 99 -8.90 4.68 -7.13
C ARG A 99 -8.00 5.90 -6.88
N GLY A 100 -8.49 6.88 -6.11
CA GLY A 100 -7.72 8.09 -5.81
C GLY A 100 -6.43 7.81 -5.04
N HIS A 101 -6.43 6.80 -4.17
CA HIS A 101 -5.21 6.33 -3.50
C HIS A 101 -4.24 5.67 -4.49
N GLY A 102 -4.75 4.81 -5.39
CA GLY A 102 -3.95 4.16 -6.44
C GLY A 102 -3.33 5.12 -7.47
N GLU A 103 -3.90 6.31 -7.70
CA GLU A 103 -3.29 7.34 -8.55
C GLU A 103 -1.88 7.75 -8.04
N CYS A 104 -1.66 7.74 -6.73
CA CYS A 104 -0.33 7.99 -6.16
C CYS A 104 0.66 6.90 -6.57
N VAL A 105 0.22 5.63 -6.60
CA VAL A 105 1.06 4.50 -7.03
C VAL A 105 1.42 4.61 -8.50
N GLU A 106 0.45 4.88 -9.39
CA GLU A 106 0.73 5.08 -10.81
C GLU A 106 1.65 6.28 -11.08
N TYR A 107 1.41 7.40 -10.39
CA TYR A 107 2.27 8.58 -10.52
C TYR A 107 3.73 8.28 -10.15
N VAL A 108 3.98 7.66 -8.99
CA VAL A 108 5.34 7.31 -8.56
C VAL A 108 5.96 6.23 -9.45
N LYS A 109 5.18 5.21 -9.84
CA LYS A 109 5.60 4.16 -10.78
C LYS A 109 6.03 4.75 -12.13
N SER A 110 5.43 5.87 -12.57
CA SER A 110 5.75 6.52 -13.84
C SER A 110 7.18 7.06 -13.94
N PHE A 111 7.85 7.31 -12.81
CA PHE A 111 9.25 7.77 -12.79
C PHE A 111 10.25 6.71 -13.25
N ASN A 112 9.83 5.45 -13.38
CA ASN A 112 10.65 4.34 -13.90
C ASN A 112 11.98 4.12 -13.16
N ILE A 113 11.94 4.39 -11.86
CA ILE A 113 13.04 4.12 -10.93
C ILE A 113 12.73 2.85 -10.11
N PRO A 114 13.75 2.15 -9.56
CA PRO A 114 13.51 1.11 -8.58
C PRO A 114 12.54 1.57 -7.50
N LEU A 115 11.50 0.78 -7.24
CA LEU A 115 10.39 1.13 -6.34
C LEU A 115 10.15 -0.01 -5.36
N LEU A 116 10.24 0.29 -4.07
CA LEU A 116 9.78 -0.60 -3.00
C LEU A 116 8.45 -0.07 -2.46
N VAL A 117 7.38 -0.83 -2.67
CA VAL A 117 6.04 -0.52 -2.15
C VAL A 117 5.80 -1.28 -0.85
N LEU A 118 5.38 -0.56 0.18
CA LEU A 118 5.11 -1.09 1.51
C LEU A 118 3.66 -0.85 1.88
N GLY A 119 3.11 -1.70 2.76
CA GLY A 119 1.83 -1.43 3.41
C GLY A 119 1.93 -0.30 4.43
N GLY A 120 1.04 -0.29 5.41
CA GLY A 120 0.98 0.78 6.40
C GLY A 120 -0.19 0.65 7.35
N GLY A 121 -0.73 1.77 7.84
CA GLY A 121 -2.00 1.80 8.56
C GLY A 121 -3.19 1.35 7.71
N GLY A 122 -4.38 1.37 8.29
CA GLY A 122 -5.62 0.92 7.65
C GLY A 122 -6.37 -0.06 8.56
N TYR A 123 -7.50 0.40 9.05
CA TYR A 123 -8.21 -0.19 10.19
C TYR A 123 -9.63 -0.63 9.83
N THR A 124 -10.12 -0.26 8.65
CA THR A 124 -11.22 -0.94 7.96
C THR A 124 -10.67 -2.08 7.10
N VAL A 125 -10.47 -3.25 7.71
CA VAL A 125 -9.81 -4.46 7.14
C VAL A 125 -10.21 -4.79 5.69
N ARG A 126 -11.51 -4.71 5.36
CA ARG A 126 -11.99 -5.01 4.00
C ARG A 126 -11.51 -3.99 2.96
N ASN A 127 -11.48 -2.70 3.31
CA ASN A 127 -11.03 -1.63 2.42
C ASN A 127 -9.52 -1.71 2.20
N VAL A 128 -8.77 -2.07 3.25
CA VAL A 128 -7.33 -2.36 3.12
C VAL A 128 -7.07 -3.48 2.12
N ALA A 129 -7.81 -4.59 2.25
CA ALA A 129 -7.66 -5.73 1.34
C ALA A 129 -7.91 -5.35 -0.12
N ARG A 130 -8.97 -4.57 -0.38
CA ARG A 130 -9.30 -4.05 -1.71
C ARG A 130 -8.25 -3.07 -2.22
N CYS A 131 -7.85 -2.10 -1.40
CA CYS A 131 -6.86 -1.08 -1.78
C CYS A 131 -5.54 -1.73 -2.22
N TRP A 132 -4.92 -2.53 -1.35
CA TRP A 132 -3.64 -3.15 -1.66
C TRP A 132 -3.72 -4.16 -2.81
N THR A 133 -4.89 -4.80 -3.03
CA THR A 133 -5.10 -5.65 -4.22
C THR A 133 -5.14 -4.80 -5.50
N TYR A 134 -5.84 -3.68 -5.48
CA TYR A 134 -5.89 -2.74 -6.61
C TYR A 134 -4.51 -2.14 -6.89
N GLU A 135 -3.79 -1.66 -5.88
CA GLU A 135 -2.42 -1.17 -6.05
C GLU A 135 -1.49 -2.25 -6.60
N THR A 136 -1.64 -3.51 -6.17
CA THR A 136 -0.90 -4.64 -6.74
C THR A 136 -1.21 -4.80 -8.23
N SER A 137 -2.48 -4.67 -8.64
CA SER A 137 -2.87 -4.78 -10.05
C SER A 137 -2.27 -3.67 -10.91
N LEU A 138 -2.17 -2.44 -10.36
CA LEU A 138 -1.44 -1.33 -10.99
C LEU A 138 0.04 -1.68 -11.16
N LEU A 139 0.70 -2.18 -10.11
CA LEU A 139 2.13 -2.52 -10.15
C LEU A 139 2.47 -3.61 -11.17
N VAL A 140 1.60 -4.62 -11.33
CA VAL A 140 1.78 -5.69 -12.33
C VAL A 140 1.17 -5.38 -13.70
N GLU A 141 0.61 -4.18 -13.88
CA GLU A 141 -0.01 -3.72 -15.13
C GLU A 141 -1.14 -4.65 -15.61
N GLU A 142 -1.95 -5.15 -14.68
CA GLU A 142 -3.09 -6.03 -14.96
C GLU A 142 -4.40 -5.34 -14.57
N ALA A 143 -5.32 -5.22 -15.52
CA ALA A 143 -6.68 -4.75 -15.24
C ALA A 143 -7.45 -5.83 -14.47
N ILE A 144 -8.13 -5.43 -13.39
CA ILE A 144 -8.98 -6.32 -12.59
C ILE A 144 -10.44 -5.90 -12.65
N SER A 145 -11.35 -6.87 -12.50
CA SER A 145 -12.79 -6.58 -12.41
C SER A 145 -13.11 -5.82 -11.13
N GLU A 146 -14.07 -4.90 -11.23
CA GLU A 146 -14.67 -4.29 -10.04
C GLU A 146 -15.41 -5.33 -9.20
N GLU A 147 -15.95 -6.38 -9.83
CA GLU A 147 -16.59 -7.47 -9.10
C GLU A 147 -15.55 -8.31 -8.36
N LEU A 148 -15.76 -8.50 -7.05
CA LEU A 148 -14.87 -9.33 -6.26
C LEU A 148 -14.97 -10.80 -6.70
N PRO A 149 -13.83 -11.49 -6.91
CA PRO A 149 -13.84 -12.89 -7.29
C PRO A 149 -14.37 -13.75 -6.14
N TYR A 150 -15.13 -14.79 -6.51
CA TYR A 150 -15.67 -15.73 -5.55
C TYR A 150 -14.54 -16.50 -4.85
N SER A 151 -14.54 -16.48 -3.51
CA SER A 151 -13.49 -17.12 -2.69
C SER A 151 -13.97 -18.35 -1.92
N GLY A 152 -15.09 -18.96 -2.33
CA GLY A 152 -15.66 -20.11 -1.62
C GLY A 152 -16.33 -19.74 -0.29
N LYS A 153 -16.96 -20.73 0.36
CA LYS A 153 -17.63 -20.55 1.66
C LYS A 153 -16.67 -20.45 2.85
N ASP A 154 -15.39 -20.80 2.65
CA ASP A 154 -14.39 -20.88 3.71
C ASP A 154 -13.70 -19.52 4.01
N HIS A 155 -13.93 -18.49 3.17
CA HIS A 155 -13.50 -17.11 3.40
C HIS A 155 -14.70 -16.15 3.52
N PRO A 156 -15.37 -16.10 4.70
CA PRO A 156 -16.62 -15.35 4.88
C PRO A 156 -16.50 -13.82 4.74
N VAL A 157 -15.30 -13.27 4.58
CA VAL A 157 -15.05 -11.83 4.60
C VAL A 157 -15.36 -11.13 3.27
N ILE A 158 -15.37 -11.87 2.15
CA ILE A 158 -15.65 -11.32 0.80
C ILE A 158 -17.15 -11.28 0.50
N HIS A 159 -18.00 -11.90 1.33
CA HIS A 159 -19.45 -12.01 1.10
C HIS A 159 -20.27 -10.71 1.26
N THR A 160 -19.68 -9.61 1.74
CA THR A 160 -20.45 -8.40 2.15
C THR A 160 -20.17 -7.15 1.33
N GLY A 161 -19.61 -7.28 0.13
CA GLY A 161 -19.58 -6.16 -0.81
C GLY A 161 -19.05 -6.61 -2.15
N LEU A 162 -19.94 -6.62 -3.15
CA LEU A 162 -19.71 -7.16 -4.49
C LEU A 162 -18.72 -6.34 -5.33
N CYS A 163 -18.25 -5.18 -4.84
CA CYS A 163 -17.45 -4.25 -5.62
C CYS A 163 -16.13 -3.87 -4.92
N MET A 164 -15.09 -3.64 -5.72
CA MET A 164 -13.76 -3.15 -5.32
C MET A 164 -13.80 -1.71 -4.81
N ASP A 165 -14.65 -0.84 -5.35
CA ASP A 165 -14.69 0.59 -5.00
C ASP A 165 -15.99 0.92 -4.26
N LEU A 166 -16.07 0.50 -3.00
CA LEU A 166 -17.24 0.73 -2.13
C LEU A 166 -17.06 1.90 -1.16
N ILE A 167 -16.04 2.73 -1.36
CA ILE A 167 -15.82 3.90 -0.50
C ILE A 167 -16.60 5.07 -1.08
N GLU A 168 -17.90 5.10 -0.78
CA GLU A 168 -18.68 6.30 -1.01
C GLU A 168 -18.16 7.42 -0.10
N PRO A 169 -17.91 8.62 -0.62
CA PRO A 169 -17.46 9.75 0.17
C PRO A 169 -18.47 10.05 1.29
N SER A 170 -18.09 9.89 2.55
CA SER A 170 -19.01 10.03 3.69
C SER A 170 -18.73 11.25 4.55
N GLY A 171 -17.84 12.14 4.12
CA GLY A 171 -17.40 13.33 4.85
C GLY A 171 -17.46 14.60 4.00
N TYR A 172 -17.56 15.74 4.67
CA TYR A 172 -17.41 17.05 4.04
C TYR A 172 -15.93 17.39 3.87
N GLU A 173 -15.59 18.00 2.74
CA GLU A 173 -14.26 18.57 2.50
C GLU A 173 -14.01 19.69 3.52
N LEU A 174 -12.99 19.51 4.38
CA LEU A 174 -12.60 20.49 5.37
C LEU A 174 -11.44 21.36 4.87
N ASP A 175 -10.74 20.95 3.81
CA ASP A 175 -9.72 21.78 3.19
C ASP A 175 -10.37 22.98 2.52
N ARG A 176 -10.04 24.17 3.02
CA ARG A 176 -10.59 25.41 2.46
C ARG A 176 -10.05 25.64 1.04
N PRO A 177 -10.85 26.25 0.15
CA PRO A 177 -10.37 26.68 -1.15
C PRO A 177 -9.08 27.49 -1.03
N GLY A 178 -8.05 27.11 -1.80
CA GLY A 178 -6.74 27.76 -1.80
C GLY A 178 -5.78 27.35 -0.67
N GLN A 179 -6.25 26.65 0.38
CA GLN A 179 -5.38 26.20 1.47
C GLN A 179 -4.29 25.24 0.98
N ILE A 180 -4.67 24.26 0.15
CA ILE A 180 -3.74 23.30 -0.44
C ILE A 180 -2.73 23.99 -1.37
N SER A 181 -3.16 24.99 -2.14
CA SER A 181 -2.26 25.76 -3.02
C SER A 181 -1.17 26.49 -2.24
N ILE A 182 -1.54 27.13 -1.12
CA ILE A 182 -0.60 27.84 -0.25
C ILE A 182 0.41 26.86 0.37
N LEU A 183 -0.07 25.72 0.86
CA LEU A 183 0.81 24.69 1.42
C LEU A 183 1.77 24.12 0.35
N ARG A 184 1.26 23.87 -0.86
CA ARG A 184 2.07 23.42 -2.00
C ARG A 184 3.16 24.43 -2.33
N GLU A 185 2.83 25.71 -2.44
CA GLU A 185 3.80 26.77 -2.73
C GLU A 185 4.90 26.83 -1.66
N GLY A 186 4.53 26.75 -0.37
CA GLY A 186 5.51 26.72 0.71
C GLY A 186 6.42 25.49 0.66
N VAL A 187 5.90 24.33 0.26
CA VAL A 187 6.71 23.11 0.05
C VAL A 187 7.62 23.27 -1.16
N GLU A 188 7.12 23.78 -2.29
CA GLU A 188 7.90 24.05 -3.50
C GLU A 188 9.05 25.03 -3.23
N ASP A 189 8.81 26.08 -2.44
CA ASP A 189 9.84 27.03 -2.05
C ASP A 189 10.96 26.37 -1.24
N ASN A 190 10.65 25.42 -0.36
CA ASN A 190 11.68 24.65 0.35
C ASN A 190 12.57 23.86 -0.61
N PHE A 191 12.00 23.29 -1.67
CA PHE A 191 12.77 22.57 -2.68
C PHE A 191 13.69 23.46 -3.50
N ARG A 192 13.36 24.75 -3.70
CA ARG A 192 14.22 25.71 -4.42
C ARG A 192 15.55 25.97 -3.73
N PHE A 193 15.63 25.79 -2.41
CA PHE A 193 16.86 25.94 -1.64
C PHE A 193 17.75 24.68 -1.64
N LEU A 194 17.23 23.56 -2.15
CA LEU A 194 18.04 22.39 -2.39
C LEU A 194 18.79 22.59 -3.71
N ASN A 195 20.10 22.81 -3.61
CA ASN A 195 20.98 22.82 -4.78
C ASN A 195 21.11 21.38 -5.28
N LEU A 196 20.10 20.92 -6.04
CA LEU A 196 19.95 19.51 -6.38
C LEU A 196 21.04 18.98 -7.33
N GLY A 197 21.93 19.83 -7.84
CA GLY A 197 23.19 19.40 -8.48
C GLY A 197 23.04 18.37 -9.59
N ILE A 198 21.85 18.27 -10.18
CA ILE A 198 21.53 17.49 -11.38
C ILE A 198 21.78 18.35 -12.61
#